data_AF-A0A4P6D717-F1
#
_entry.id   AF-A0A4P6D717-F1
#
_cell.length_a   1.000
_cell.length_b   1.000
_cell.length_c   1.000
_cell.angle_alpha   90.00
_cell.angle_beta   90.00
_cell.angle_gamma   90.00
#
_symmetry.space_group_name_H-M   'P 1'
#
loop_
_entity.id
_entity.type
_entity.pdbx_description
1 polymer ?
#
loop_
_entity_poly.entity_id
_entity_poly.type
_entity_poly.pdbx_seq_one_letter_code
_entity_poly.pdbx_strand_id
1 'polypeptide(L)'
;VNELRSLDVWLHPEYDAITQANDIALIELRRWNKVKIDKSQIVKLDIFAYKYNGHEFHSCMGLGFGKNIHNDTVLHHNLYEINYDSYGCGCEENNPGSLCGRLQTSKQPCFIYKGGPLICRGLVVGIASIAYECDTTEHHTLCARQTYFRFTYLCAYFKWISDYVFNFAKECNKQCNSLLSSAPAKSPLIIHHLTFIIFI
;
A
#
# COMPACT_ATOMS: atom_id res chain seq x y z
N VAL A 1 9.64 -10.56 25.22
CA VAL A 1 9.17 -9.79 24.04
C VAL A 1 9.47 -10.62 22.81
N ASN A 2 8.47 -10.94 21.99
CA ASN A 2 8.68 -11.62 20.71
C ASN A 2 9.01 -10.53 19.67
N GLU A 3 10.28 -10.40 19.30
CA GLU A 3 10.73 -9.37 18.34
C GLU A 3 11.01 -10.02 16.98
N LEU A 4 10.45 -9.42 15.92
CA LEU A 4 10.87 -9.65 14.54
C LEU A 4 11.89 -8.57 14.18
N ARG A 5 13.00 -8.97 13.55
CA ARG A 5 14.06 -8.07 13.12
C ARG A 5 14.23 -8.14 11.61
N SER A 6 14.39 -6.98 10.99
CA SER A 6 14.84 -6.91 9.60
C SER A 6 16.27 -7.41 9.48
N LEU A 7 16.56 -8.09 8.38
CA LEU A 7 17.91 -8.43 7.93
C LEU A 7 18.43 -7.32 7.02
N ASP A 8 17.61 -6.92 6.05
CA ASP A 8 17.95 -5.91 5.06
C ASP A 8 16.71 -5.08 4.70
N VAL A 9 16.95 -3.89 4.13
CA VAL A 9 15.94 -2.97 3.62
C VAL A 9 16.40 -2.40 2.29
N TRP A 10 15.67 -2.73 1.22
CA TRP A 10 15.94 -2.22 -0.12
C TRP A 10 14.93 -1.13 -0.48
N LEU A 11 15.39 0.11 -0.49
CA LEU A 11 14.63 1.25 -1.01
C LEU A 11 14.64 1.21 -2.53
N HIS A 12 13.56 1.65 -3.19
CA HIS A 12 13.59 1.83 -4.63
C HIS A 12 14.72 2.80 -5.01
N PRO A 13 15.61 2.45 -5.98
CA PRO A 13 16.80 3.26 -6.29
C PRO A 13 16.45 4.65 -6.83
N GLU A 14 15.27 4.78 -7.43
CA GLU A 14 14.74 6.04 -7.97
C GLU A 14 13.75 6.73 -7.02
N TYR A 15 13.74 6.41 -5.72
CA TYR A 15 12.90 7.09 -4.74
C TYR A 15 13.25 8.58 -4.66
N ASP A 16 12.22 9.43 -4.74
CA ASP A 16 12.37 10.87 -4.63
C ASP A 16 11.51 11.41 -3.47
N ALA A 17 12.19 11.96 -2.45
CA ALA A 17 11.53 12.42 -1.24
C ALA A 17 10.69 13.70 -1.43
N ILE A 18 10.90 14.46 -2.50
CA ILE A 18 10.19 15.73 -2.74
C ILE A 18 8.83 15.42 -3.37
N THR A 19 8.84 14.65 -4.45
CA THR A 19 7.68 14.26 -5.25
C THR A 19 6.95 13.04 -4.69
N GLN A 20 7.60 12.29 -3.79
CA GLN A 20 7.18 10.96 -3.32
C GLN A 20 7.04 9.95 -4.47
N ALA A 21 7.80 10.15 -5.56
CA ALA A 21 7.87 9.18 -6.64
C ALA A 21 8.62 7.92 -6.18
N ASN A 22 8.20 6.76 -6.69
CA ASN A 22 8.79 5.45 -6.35
C ASN A 22 8.85 5.18 -4.84
N ASP A 23 7.83 5.62 -4.09
CA ASP A 23 7.72 5.42 -2.64
C ASP A 23 7.38 3.97 -2.30
N ILE A 24 8.39 3.10 -2.42
CA ILE A 24 8.33 1.67 -2.10
C ILE A 24 9.68 1.18 -1.57
N ALA A 25 9.61 0.25 -0.62
CA ALA A 25 10.75 -0.45 -0.07
C ALA A 25 10.40 -1.91 0.19
N LEU A 26 11.39 -2.80 0.08
CA LEU A 26 11.31 -4.20 0.49
C LEU A 26 12.09 -4.39 1.80
N ILE A 27 11.56 -5.19 2.71
CA ILE A 27 12.20 -5.48 4.00
C ILE A 27 12.36 -6.99 4.10
N GLU A 28 13.60 -7.46 4.18
CA GLU A 28 13.88 -8.86 4.46
C GLU A 28 13.77 -9.12 5.96
N LEU A 29 13.10 -10.21 6.34
CA LEU A 29 12.97 -10.60 7.75
C LEU A 29 13.85 -11.79 8.06
N ARG A 30 14.45 -11.77 9.24
CA ARG A 30 15.18 -12.95 9.72
C ARG A 30 14.17 -14.07 9.99
N ARG A 31 14.43 -15.25 9.46
CA ARG A 31 13.62 -16.46 9.71
C ARG A 31 13.78 -16.90 11.17
N TRP A 32 12.78 -16.67 12.02
CA TRP A 32 12.83 -17.07 13.44
C TRP A 32 11.77 -18.12 13.78
N ASN A 33 12.23 -19.32 14.13
CA ASN A 33 11.37 -20.42 14.56
C ASN A 33 10.77 -20.22 15.97
N LYS A 34 11.11 -19.13 16.67
CA LYS A 34 10.75 -18.89 18.09
C LYS A 34 9.70 -17.79 18.29
N VAL A 35 9.29 -17.08 17.24
CA VAL A 35 8.22 -16.08 17.33
C VAL A 35 6.89 -16.84 17.30
N LYS A 36 6.20 -16.89 18.44
CA LYS A 36 4.84 -17.45 18.51
C LYS A 36 3.87 -16.39 18.01
N ILE A 37 3.19 -16.69 16.91
CA ILE A 37 2.18 -15.84 16.30
C ILE A 37 0.90 -16.67 16.18
N ASP A 38 -0.20 -16.15 16.71
CA ASP A 38 -1.42 -16.92 16.90
C ASP A 38 -2.13 -17.24 15.58
N LYS A 39 -2.09 -16.32 14.60
CA LYS A 39 -2.67 -16.47 13.25
C LYS A 39 -1.85 -15.68 12.23
N SER A 40 -1.96 -15.98 10.95
CA SER A 40 -1.45 -15.13 9.86
C SER A 40 -1.91 -15.58 8.50
N GLN A 41 -1.76 -14.67 7.54
CA GLN A 41 -1.88 -15.01 6.14
C GLN A 41 -1.02 -14.07 5.28
N ILE A 42 -0.39 -14.62 4.25
CA ILE A 42 0.18 -13.82 3.16
C ILE A 42 -0.99 -13.37 2.29
N VAL A 43 -1.14 -12.06 2.17
CA VAL A 43 -2.17 -11.44 1.34
C VAL A 43 -1.88 -11.63 -0.15
N LYS A 44 -2.93 -11.80 -0.95
CA LYS A 44 -2.82 -11.96 -2.40
C LYS A 44 -2.64 -10.59 -3.06
N LEU A 45 -1.81 -10.56 -4.08
CA LEU A 45 -1.65 -9.37 -4.92
C LEU A 45 -2.71 -9.30 -5.99
N ASP A 46 -3.06 -8.07 -6.34
CA ASP A 46 -3.72 -7.84 -7.60
C ASP A 46 -2.70 -7.98 -8.72
N ILE A 47 -3.01 -8.89 -9.64
CA ILE A 47 -2.22 -9.18 -10.84
C ILE A 47 -2.89 -8.62 -12.09
N PHE A 48 -4.08 -8.03 -11.94
CA PHE A 48 -4.78 -7.36 -13.01
C PHE A 48 -4.29 -5.91 -13.09
N ALA A 49 -3.72 -5.53 -14.24
CA ALA A 49 -3.35 -4.15 -14.45
C ALA A 49 -4.62 -3.30 -14.64
N TYR A 50 -4.72 -2.24 -13.85
CA TYR A 50 -5.70 -1.19 -14.07
C TYR A 50 -5.30 -0.48 -15.36
N LYS A 51 -6.29 -0.17 -16.19
CA LYS A 51 -6.05 0.58 -17.42
C LYS A 51 -5.83 2.05 -17.06
N TYR A 52 -4.62 2.55 -17.32
CA TYR A 52 -4.34 3.98 -17.16
C TYR A 52 -5.23 4.80 -18.09
N ASN A 53 -5.83 5.88 -17.58
CA ASN A 53 -6.87 6.66 -18.26
C ASN A 53 -8.07 5.80 -18.68
N GLY A 54 -8.38 4.76 -17.90
CA GLY A 54 -9.59 3.96 -18.08
C GLY A 54 -10.87 4.69 -17.67
N HIS A 55 -10.75 5.81 -16.95
CA HIS A 55 -11.85 6.56 -16.34
C HIS A 55 -12.74 5.72 -15.40
N GLU A 56 -12.21 4.59 -14.91
CA GLU A 56 -12.88 3.71 -13.96
C GLU A 56 -12.56 4.13 -12.52
N PHE A 57 -13.56 3.97 -11.65
CA PHE A 57 -13.41 4.17 -10.22
C PHE A 57 -13.47 2.83 -9.48
N HIS A 58 -12.55 2.62 -8.54
CA HIS A 58 -12.47 1.39 -7.76
C HIS A 58 -12.67 1.68 -6.27
N SER A 59 -13.62 0.97 -5.65
CA SER A 59 -13.81 1.01 -4.20
C SER A 59 -12.76 0.15 -3.51
N CYS A 60 -11.95 0.79 -2.66
CA CYS A 60 -10.80 0.16 -2.01
C CYS A 60 -10.73 0.55 -0.53
N MET A 61 -10.03 -0.27 0.25
CA MET A 61 -9.88 -0.10 1.69
C MET A 61 -8.40 0.10 2.03
N GLY A 62 -8.08 1.18 2.74
CA GLY A 62 -6.77 1.35 3.38
C GLY A 62 -6.85 0.99 4.86
N LEU A 63 -5.82 0.30 5.37
CA LEU A 63 -5.77 -0.24 6.72
C LEU A 63 -4.54 0.28 7.48
N GLY A 64 -4.66 0.48 8.79
CA GLY A 64 -3.49 0.77 9.63
C GLY A 64 -3.80 0.98 11.11
N PHE A 65 -2.75 0.92 11.92
CA PHE A 65 -2.83 1.25 13.35
C PHE A 65 -2.56 2.74 13.56
N GLY A 66 -3.53 3.45 14.11
CA GLY A 66 -3.40 4.86 14.47
C GLY A 66 -2.80 5.02 15.86
N LYS A 67 -1.64 4.41 16.16
CA LYS A 67 -1.09 4.32 17.53
C LYS A 67 -0.80 5.67 18.22
N ASN A 68 -0.96 6.78 17.51
CA ASN A 68 -0.84 8.14 18.06
C ASN A 68 -2.15 8.95 18.00
N ILE A 69 -3.27 8.38 17.53
CA ILE A 69 -4.32 9.16 16.87
C ILE A 69 -5.70 8.96 17.49
N HIS A 70 -6.12 7.72 17.71
CA HIS A 70 -7.33 7.41 18.47
C HIS A 70 -7.04 7.14 19.95
N ASN A 71 -5.75 7.24 20.32
CA ASN A 71 -5.21 6.76 21.61
C ASN A 71 -5.64 5.32 21.92
N ASP A 72 -5.85 4.54 20.87
CA ASP A 72 -6.21 3.13 20.93
C ASP A 72 -5.18 2.28 20.18
N THR A 73 -5.31 0.98 20.36
CA THR A 73 -4.45 -0.01 19.72
C THR A 73 -5.21 -0.82 18.67
N VAL A 74 -6.38 -0.32 18.24
CA VAL A 74 -7.24 -1.06 17.31
C VAL A 74 -6.86 -0.76 15.87
N LEU A 75 -7.14 -1.71 14.99
CA LEU A 75 -6.97 -1.54 13.57
C LEU A 75 -8.10 -0.66 13.03
N HIS A 76 -7.73 0.40 12.31
CA HIS A 76 -8.67 1.29 11.65
C HIS A 76 -8.63 1.09 10.14
N HIS A 77 -9.71 1.50 9.47
CA HIS A 77 -9.83 1.43 8.02
C HIS A 77 -10.53 2.65 7.44
N ASN A 78 -10.13 3.01 6.22
CA ASN A 78 -10.77 4.03 5.40
C ASN A 78 -11.20 3.43 4.07
N LEU A 79 -12.34 3.88 3.55
CA LEU A 79 -12.81 3.53 2.21
C LEU A 79 -12.47 4.65 1.24
N TYR A 80 -11.77 4.29 0.19
CA TYR A 80 -11.32 5.17 -0.87
C TYR A 80 -12.02 4.84 -2.18
N GLU A 81 -12.36 5.87 -2.93
CA GLU A 81 -12.66 5.78 -4.34
C GLU A 81 -11.36 6.07 -5.10
N ILE A 82 -10.81 5.04 -5.74
CA ILE A 82 -9.52 5.06 -6.43
C ILE A 82 -9.73 5.29 -7.91
N ASN A 83 -8.91 6.17 -8.48
CA ASN A 83 -8.89 6.51 -9.89
C ASN A 83 -7.45 6.41 -10.42
N TYR A 84 -7.27 5.65 -11.51
CA TYR A 84 -6.01 5.50 -12.21
C TYR A 84 -6.02 6.26 -13.54
N ASP A 85 -6.07 7.58 -13.43
CA ASP A 85 -6.13 8.53 -14.53
C ASP A 85 -5.14 9.67 -14.28
N SER A 86 -4.59 10.22 -15.35
CA SER A 86 -3.78 11.46 -15.37
C SER A 86 -4.36 12.60 -14.54
N TYR A 87 -5.69 12.76 -14.50
CA TYR A 87 -6.37 13.81 -13.72
C TYR A 87 -7.03 13.27 -12.44
N GLY A 88 -6.81 12.00 -12.09
CA GLY A 88 -7.41 11.36 -10.91
C GLY A 88 -6.95 11.95 -9.58
N CYS A 89 -5.80 12.63 -9.59
CA CYS A 89 -5.17 13.28 -8.44
C CYS A 89 -5.62 14.73 -8.22
N GLY A 90 -6.66 15.19 -8.93
CA GLY A 90 -7.20 16.53 -8.77
C GLY A 90 -6.31 17.59 -9.40
N CYS A 91 -5.59 18.34 -8.56
CA CYS A 91 -4.71 19.44 -8.96
C CYS A 91 -3.30 18.99 -9.36
N GLU A 92 -2.91 17.77 -9.02
CA GLU A 92 -1.63 17.18 -9.39
C GLU A 92 -1.83 16.20 -10.54
N GLU A 93 -0.94 16.23 -11.53
CA GLU A 93 -0.93 15.21 -12.57
C GLU A 93 -0.52 13.85 -11.96
N ASN A 94 -1.25 12.80 -12.30
CA ASN A 94 -0.93 11.46 -11.84
C ASN A 94 0.06 10.76 -12.76
N ASN A 95 1.10 10.16 -12.19
CA ASN A 95 2.01 9.29 -12.94
C ASN A 95 1.52 7.82 -12.95
N PRO A 96 1.91 7.01 -13.96
CA PRO A 96 1.56 5.59 -14.02
C PRO A 96 2.08 4.73 -12.84
N GLY A 97 3.08 5.23 -12.09
CA GLY A 97 3.57 4.57 -10.88
C GLY A 97 2.66 4.74 -9.67
N SER A 98 1.56 5.49 -9.79
CA SER A 98 0.73 5.90 -8.66
C SER A 98 -0.77 5.76 -8.95
N LEU A 99 -1.52 5.44 -7.91
CA LEU A 99 -2.98 5.49 -7.86
C LEU A 99 -3.41 6.72 -7.06
N CYS A 100 -4.47 7.38 -7.50
CA CYS A 100 -5.06 8.50 -6.78
C CYS A 100 -6.37 8.07 -6.14
N GLY A 101 -6.69 8.62 -4.98
CA GLY A 101 -7.88 8.25 -4.24
C GLY A 101 -8.50 9.42 -3.51
N ARG A 102 -9.80 9.31 -3.25
CA ARG A 102 -10.55 10.22 -2.38
C ARG A 102 -11.32 9.39 -1.37
N LEU A 103 -11.56 9.93 -0.18
CA LEU A 103 -12.43 9.24 0.77
C LEU A 103 -13.87 9.17 0.23
N GLN A 104 -14.49 7.98 0.28
CA GLN A 104 -15.89 7.81 -0.13
C GLN A 104 -16.86 8.52 0.80
N THR A 105 -16.48 8.68 2.07
CA THR A 105 -17.27 9.40 3.07
C THR A 105 -16.39 10.45 3.71
N SER A 106 -16.92 11.65 3.91
CA SER A 106 -16.25 12.69 4.70
C SER A 106 -16.19 12.25 6.16
N LYS A 107 -15.22 11.40 6.50
CA LYS A 107 -14.91 11.03 7.87
C LYS A 107 -13.83 11.97 8.38
N GLN A 108 -14.19 12.71 9.42
CA GLN A 108 -13.20 13.33 10.29
C GLN A 108 -12.93 12.39 11.45
N PRO A 109 -11.65 12.16 11.79
CA PRO A 109 -10.47 12.73 11.17
C PRO A 109 -9.95 11.85 10.00
N CYS A 110 -9.32 12.47 9.02
CA CYS A 110 -8.86 11.84 7.79
C CYS A 110 -7.38 11.50 7.95
N PHE A 111 -7.06 10.22 7.73
CA PHE A 111 -5.76 9.70 8.05
C PHE A 111 -5.17 8.91 6.90
N ILE A 112 -3.88 9.14 6.71
CA ILE A 112 -3.05 8.35 5.81
C ILE A 112 -2.36 7.30 6.67
N TYR A 113 -2.68 6.03 6.43
CA TYR A 113 -1.90 4.94 6.99
C TYR A 113 -0.64 4.74 6.14
N LYS A 114 0.32 5.67 6.20
CA LYS A 114 1.54 5.63 5.38
C LYS A 114 2.24 4.27 5.49
N GLY A 115 2.65 3.70 4.36
CA GLY A 115 3.19 2.35 4.25
C GLY A 115 2.15 1.22 4.39
N GLY A 116 0.91 1.53 4.74
CA GLY A 116 -0.19 0.58 4.80
C GLY A 116 -0.73 0.23 3.40
N PRO A 117 -1.41 -0.91 3.25
CA PRO A 117 -1.85 -1.41 1.97
C PRO A 117 -3.13 -0.70 1.56
N LEU A 118 -3.30 -0.62 0.27
CA LEU A 118 -4.57 -0.38 -0.38
C LEU A 118 -5.10 -1.72 -0.88
N ILE A 119 -6.28 -2.11 -0.41
CA ILE A 119 -6.92 -3.38 -0.71
C ILE A 119 -8.17 -3.11 -1.56
N CYS A 120 -8.20 -3.62 -2.79
CA CYS A 120 -9.35 -3.54 -3.68
C CYS A 120 -9.83 -4.96 -3.98
N ARG A 121 -11.13 -5.23 -3.84
CA ARG A 121 -11.72 -6.56 -4.10
C ARG A 121 -11.00 -7.72 -3.38
N GLY A 122 -10.45 -7.46 -2.19
CA GLY A 122 -9.71 -8.44 -1.38
C GLY A 122 -8.26 -8.69 -1.80
N LEU A 123 -7.73 -7.92 -2.76
CA LEU A 123 -6.36 -8.00 -3.25
C LEU A 123 -5.59 -6.73 -2.90
N VAL A 124 -4.30 -6.84 -2.57
CA VAL A 124 -3.44 -5.66 -2.37
C VAL A 124 -3.05 -5.10 -3.73
N VAL A 125 -3.37 -3.82 -3.96
CA VAL A 125 -3.08 -3.12 -5.22
C VAL A 125 -1.99 -2.07 -5.08
N GLY A 126 -1.79 -1.55 -3.87
CA GLY A 126 -0.96 -0.38 -3.67
C GLY A 126 -0.54 -0.18 -2.23
N ILE A 127 0.32 0.80 -2.02
CA ILE A 127 0.86 1.19 -0.71
C ILE A 127 0.55 2.66 -0.50
N ALA A 128 -0.03 3.03 0.64
CA ALA A 128 -0.34 4.41 0.96
C ALA A 128 0.95 5.23 1.13
N SER A 129 1.06 6.33 0.39
CA SER A 129 2.26 7.17 0.34
C SER A 129 2.00 8.54 0.99
N ILE A 130 1.19 9.39 0.34
CA ILE A 130 0.96 10.77 0.75
C ILE A 130 -0.52 11.16 0.57
N ALA A 131 -0.96 12.19 1.27
CA ALA A 131 -2.16 12.94 0.92
C ALA A 131 -1.88 14.43 0.99
N TYR A 132 -2.64 15.16 0.19
CA TYR A 132 -2.52 16.60 0.01
C TYR A 132 -3.89 17.18 -0.34
N GLU A 133 -4.01 18.49 -0.21
CA GLU A 133 -5.22 19.25 -0.51
C GLU A 133 -4.93 20.20 -1.66
N CYS A 134 -5.90 20.34 -2.56
CA CYS A 134 -5.74 21.18 -3.75
C CYS A 134 -6.08 22.66 -3.54
N ASP A 135 -6.81 23.00 -2.47
CA ASP A 135 -7.23 24.37 -2.16
C ASP A 135 -6.78 24.70 -0.73
N THR A 136 -5.96 25.75 -0.61
CA THR A 136 -5.34 26.20 0.64
C THR A 136 -6.13 27.35 1.30
N THR A 137 -7.38 27.59 0.92
CA THR A 137 -8.21 28.60 1.61
C THR A 137 -8.38 28.20 3.09
N GLU A 138 -7.91 29.07 3.99
CA GLU A 138 -7.44 28.79 5.37
C GLU A 138 -8.40 28.09 6.37
N HIS A 139 -9.59 27.63 6.00
CA HIS A 139 -10.60 27.19 6.97
C HIS A 139 -11.28 25.86 6.64
N HIS A 140 -10.53 24.88 6.13
CA HIS A 140 -11.03 23.51 6.08
C HIS A 140 -10.07 22.60 6.85
N THR A 141 -10.59 22.00 7.92
CA THR A 141 -9.95 20.88 8.61
C THR A 141 -9.49 19.84 7.58
N LEU A 142 -8.35 19.18 7.85
CA LEU A 142 -7.52 18.21 7.07
C LEU A 142 -8.24 17.05 6.33
N CYS A 143 -9.53 17.16 6.10
CA CYS A 143 -10.48 16.20 5.55
C CYS A 143 -11.52 16.95 4.71
N ALA A 144 -11.11 18.04 4.07
CA ALA A 144 -11.97 18.80 3.18
C ALA A 144 -12.40 17.88 2.02
N ARG A 145 -13.50 18.21 1.34
CA ARG A 145 -13.93 17.49 0.12
C ARG A 145 -12.84 17.40 -0.97
N GLN A 146 -11.76 18.18 -0.84
CA GLN A 146 -10.67 18.30 -1.79
C GLN A 146 -9.34 17.67 -1.32
N THR A 147 -9.35 16.79 -0.32
CA THR A 147 -8.18 15.98 0.02
C THR A 147 -8.04 14.80 -0.94
N TYR A 148 -6.85 14.64 -1.52
CA TYR A 148 -6.47 13.53 -2.42
C TYR A 148 -5.38 12.67 -1.77
N PHE A 149 -5.47 11.38 -2.00
CA PHE A 149 -4.57 10.35 -1.48
C PHE A 149 -3.81 9.73 -2.64
N ARG A 150 -2.49 9.66 -2.52
CA ARG A 150 -1.64 8.95 -3.47
C ARG A 150 -1.16 7.64 -2.86
N PHE A 151 -1.27 6.59 -3.66
CA PHE A 151 -0.79 5.27 -3.33
C PHE A 151 0.21 4.82 -4.40
N THR A 152 1.32 4.23 -3.99
CA THR A 152 2.26 3.59 -4.90
C THR A 152 1.58 2.39 -5.56
N TYR A 153 1.51 2.36 -6.88
CA TYR A 153 0.80 1.31 -7.61
C TYR A 153 1.68 0.06 -7.77
N LEU A 154 1.42 -1.02 -7.02
CA LEU A 154 2.32 -2.18 -6.98
C LEU A 154 2.59 -2.78 -8.35
N CYS A 155 1.58 -2.86 -9.20
CA CYS A 155 1.66 -3.39 -10.57
C CYS A 155 2.80 -2.74 -11.39
N ALA A 156 3.04 -1.43 -11.21
CA ALA A 156 4.09 -0.69 -11.90
C ALA A 156 5.51 -1.12 -11.45
N TYR A 157 5.64 -1.73 -10.27
CA TYR A 157 6.93 -2.12 -9.68
C TYR A 157 7.16 -3.64 -9.70
N PHE A 158 6.32 -4.43 -10.38
CA PHE A 158 6.46 -5.90 -10.39
C PHE A 158 7.84 -6.36 -10.85
N LYS A 159 8.39 -5.69 -11.88
CA LYS A 159 9.73 -5.97 -12.39
C LYS A 159 10.79 -5.75 -11.30
N TRP A 160 10.78 -4.58 -10.67
CA TRP A 160 11.71 -4.24 -9.59
C TRP A 160 11.59 -5.21 -8.42
N ILE A 161 10.37 -5.53 -7.98
CA ILE A 161 10.13 -6.50 -6.89
C ILE A 161 10.69 -7.88 -7.27
N SER A 162 10.54 -8.30 -8.53
CA SER A 162 11.00 -9.61 -9.01
C SER A 162 12.52 -9.79 -9.00
N ASP A 163 13.28 -8.69 -8.93
CA ASP A 163 14.74 -8.75 -8.83
C ASP A 163 15.20 -9.19 -7.42
N TYR A 164 14.35 -9.01 -6.40
CA TYR A 164 14.63 -9.35 -4.99
C TYR A 164 13.80 -10.55 -4.49
N VAL A 165 12.58 -10.72 -4.99
CA VAL A 165 11.63 -11.73 -4.52
C VAL A 165 11.63 -12.92 -5.49
N PHE A 166 12.23 -14.03 -5.06
CA PHE A 166 12.29 -15.25 -5.87
C PHE A 166 10.88 -15.79 -6.19
N ASN A 167 10.66 -16.24 -7.44
CA ASN A 167 9.36 -16.68 -7.96
C ASN A 167 8.24 -15.62 -8.00
N PHE A 168 8.58 -14.34 -7.90
CA PHE A 168 7.62 -13.25 -8.09
C PHE A 168 7.30 -13.03 -9.58
N ALA A 169 6.09 -12.57 -9.90
CA ALA A 169 5.74 -12.27 -11.29
C ALA A 169 6.48 -11.03 -11.79
N LYS A 170 7.14 -11.16 -12.94
CA LYS A 170 7.87 -10.04 -13.57
C LYS A 170 6.96 -8.99 -14.20
N GLU A 171 5.73 -9.38 -14.54
CA GLU A 171 4.75 -8.54 -15.22
C GLU A 171 3.40 -8.67 -14.53
N CYS A 172 2.79 -7.52 -14.27
CA CYS A 172 1.42 -7.42 -13.82
C CYS A 172 0.52 -7.42 -15.07
N ASN A 173 -0.01 -8.61 -15.41
CA ASN A 173 -1.02 -8.90 -16.45
C ASN A 173 -1.01 -10.38 -16.87
N LYS A 174 -0.07 -11.16 -16.36
CA LYS A 174 -0.09 -12.62 -16.53
C LYS A 174 -0.82 -13.23 -15.35
N GLN A 175 -1.72 -14.16 -15.67
CA GLN A 175 -2.50 -14.99 -14.77
C GLN A 175 -1.56 -15.86 -13.90
N CYS A 176 -0.88 -15.22 -12.96
CA CYS A 176 0.06 -15.81 -12.02
C CYS A 176 -0.50 -15.57 -10.62
N ASN A 177 -0.75 -16.62 -9.84
CA ASN A 177 -1.08 -16.49 -8.42
C ASN A 177 0.18 -16.00 -7.67
N SER A 178 0.54 -14.73 -7.81
CA SER A 178 1.71 -14.15 -7.17
C SER A 178 1.36 -13.74 -5.74
N LEU A 179 2.08 -14.34 -4.81
CA LEU A 179 2.09 -13.93 -3.41
C LEU A 179 3.07 -12.76 -3.30
N LEU A 180 2.84 -11.85 -2.33
CA LEU A 180 3.85 -10.85 -1.97
C LEU A 180 5.17 -11.50 -1.54
N SER A 181 5.11 -12.81 -1.20
CA SER A 181 6.15 -13.54 -0.52
C SER A 181 6.82 -14.63 -1.35
N SER A 182 8.16 -14.74 -1.22
CA SER A 182 8.96 -15.82 -1.82
C SER A 182 9.08 -17.05 -0.92
N ALA A 183 8.56 -16.98 0.32
CA ALA A 183 8.45 -18.16 1.16
C ALA A 183 7.60 -19.21 0.42
N PRO A 184 8.08 -20.47 0.30
CA PRO A 184 7.26 -21.52 -0.30
C PRO A 184 5.92 -21.56 0.44
N ALA A 185 4.81 -21.75 -0.29
CA ALA A 185 3.45 -21.87 0.28
C ALA A 185 3.29 -22.98 1.36
N LYS A 186 4.38 -23.70 1.67
CA LYS A 186 4.53 -24.69 2.74
C LYS A 186 5.42 -24.22 3.91
N SER A 187 5.77 -22.94 3.99
CA SER A 187 6.54 -22.37 5.09
C SER A 187 5.57 -21.89 6.19
N PRO A 188 5.63 -22.43 7.42
CA PRO A 188 4.70 -22.11 8.50
C PRO A 188 5.01 -20.75 9.17
N LEU A 189 5.61 -19.81 8.42
CA LEU A 189 5.97 -18.50 8.94
C LEU A 189 4.78 -17.57 8.82
N ILE A 190 4.22 -17.34 10.00
CA ILE A 190 2.92 -16.77 10.16
C ILE A 190 3.11 -15.46 10.92
N ILE A 191 2.88 -14.29 10.31
CA ILE A 191 3.01 -12.94 10.93
C ILE A 191 1.64 -12.26 11.17
N HIS A 192 1.35 -11.91 12.43
CA HIS A 192 0.25 -11.03 12.83
C HIS A 192 0.73 -10.10 13.95
N HIS A 193 1.44 -9.08 13.53
CA HIS A 193 1.08 -7.71 13.82
C HIS A 193 0.69 -7.10 12.46
N LEU A 194 -0.25 -6.15 12.34
CA LEU A 194 -0.22 -5.26 11.16
C LEU A 194 0.98 -4.31 11.31
N THR A 195 2.15 -4.90 11.22
CA THR A 195 3.31 -4.27 10.63
C THR A 195 3.15 -4.61 9.15
N PHE A 196 2.83 -3.63 8.32
CA PHE A 196 2.85 -3.82 6.86
C PHE A 196 4.30 -3.86 6.41
N ILE A 197 4.94 -4.97 6.77
CA ILE A 197 6.13 -5.45 6.11
C ILE A 197 5.56 -6.16 4.88
N ILE A 198 5.91 -5.69 3.68
CA ILE A 198 5.70 -6.45 2.44
C ILE A 198 6.31 -7.83 2.70
N PHE A 199 5.43 -8.83 2.81
CA PHE A 199 5.81 -10.17 3.23
C PHE A 199 6.68 -10.80 2.15
N ILE A 200 7.90 -11.22 2.49
CA ILE A 200 8.64 -12.30 1.80
C ILE A 200 8.54 -13.60 2.59
#